data_AF-A0A7D5N4C0-F1
#
_entry.id   AF-A0A7D5N4C0-F1
#
_cell.length_a   1.000
_cell.length_b   1.000
_cell.length_c   1.000
_cell.angle_alpha   90.00
_cell.angle_beta   90.00
_cell.angle_gamma   90.00
#
_symmetry.space_group_name_H-M   'P 1'
#
loop_
_entity.id
_entity.type
_entity.pdbx_description
1 polymer ?
#
loop_
_entity_poly.entity_id
_entity_poly.type
_entity_poly.pdbx_seq_one_letter_code
_entity_poly.pdbx_strand_id
1 'polypeptide(L)'
;MWNCCHCCPTVTAGTPTDAPCFGSTGSVPVNLSPASDGSYTVNGGSAVSFSSGTTFTVSGLAAGTYTIDVTPTGCSATQLVVTVNEPAQPPCLH
;
A
#
# COMPACT_ATOMS: atom_id res chain seq x y z
N MET A 1 14.12 -22.65 20.17
CA MET A 1 14.09 -23.38 18.88
C MET A 1 12.75 -23.08 18.23
N TRP A 2 12.83 -22.51 17.04
CA TRP A 2 11.86 -21.65 16.35
C TRP A 2 10.44 -22.25 16.23
N ASN A 3 9.47 -21.64 16.90
CA ASN A 3 8.07 -22.05 16.79
C ASN A 3 7.19 -20.88 16.35
N CYS A 4 7.15 -20.63 15.05
CA CYS A 4 5.95 -20.18 14.37
C CYS A 4 5.87 -20.95 13.05
N CYS A 5 4.99 -21.97 12.98
CA CYS A 5 4.42 -22.38 11.69
C CYS A 5 3.97 -21.12 10.95
N HIS A 6 4.20 -21.01 9.64
CA HIS A 6 3.83 -19.83 8.83
C HIS A 6 4.51 -18.53 9.25
N CYS A 7 5.70 -18.29 8.69
CA CYS A 7 6.44 -17.02 8.79
C CYS A 7 5.81 -15.93 7.91
N CYS A 8 4.49 -15.73 8.02
CA CYS A 8 3.83 -14.68 7.26
C CYS A 8 4.22 -13.31 7.83
N PRO A 9 4.57 -12.35 6.96
CA PRO A 9 4.87 -11.00 7.40
C PRO A 9 3.61 -10.37 7.99
N THR A 10 3.81 -9.52 9.00
CA THR A 10 2.79 -8.56 9.39
C THR A 10 2.76 -7.48 8.33
N VAL A 11 1.63 -7.34 7.65
CA VAL A 11 1.42 -6.30 6.63
C VAL A 11 0.63 -5.15 7.26
N THR A 12 1.17 -3.94 7.19
CA THR A 12 0.55 -2.74 7.77
C THR A 12 0.64 -1.57 6.80
N ALA A 13 -0.48 -0.88 6.59
CA ALA A 13 -0.47 0.40 5.89
C ALA A 13 0.25 1.46 6.73
N GLY A 14 1.19 2.17 6.13
CA GLY A 14 1.77 3.37 6.71
C GLY A 14 0.86 4.58 6.54
N THR A 15 1.36 5.76 6.90
CA THR A 15 0.62 7.01 6.73
C THR A 15 0.52 7.36 5.24
N PRO A 16 -0.70 7.47 4.68
CA PRO A 16 -0.89 7.94 3.31
C PRO A 16 -0.37 9.38 3.18
N THR A 17 0.26 9.66 2.04
CA THR A 17 0.64 11.00 1.61
C THR A 17 -0.46 11.54 0.71
N ASP A 18 -1.09 12.63 1.14
CA ASP A 18 -2.13 13.31 0.39
C ASP A 18 -1.58 13.96 -0.90
N ALA A 19 -2.44 14.10 -1.90
CA ALA A 19 -2.07 14.77 -3.14
C ALA A 19 -1.79 16.26 -2.87
N PRO A 20 -0.66 16.82 -3.34
CA PRO A 20 -0.28 18.20 -3.02
C PRO A 20 -1.17 19.24 -3.70
N CYS A 21 -1.84 18.87 -4.79
CA CYS A 21 -2.71 19.73 -5.56
C CYS A 21 -3.96 19.00 -6.02
N PHE A 22 -5.02 19.76 -6.28
CA PHE A 22 -6.25 19.25 -6.87
C PHE A 22 -5.97 18.58 -8.23
N GLY A 23 -6.39 17.33 -8.39
CA GLY A 23 -6.16 16.53 -9.59
C GLY A 23 -4.75 15.94 -9.70
N SER A 24 -3.95 16.01 -8.64
CA SER A 24 -2.66 15.30 -8.55
C SER A 24 -2.85 13.92 -7.90
N THR A 25 -1.75 13.20 -7.70
CA THR A 25 -1.77 11.87 -7.09
C THR A 25 -1.01 11.86 -5.77
N GLY A 26 -1.57 11.21 -4.77
CA GLY A 26 -0.90 10.83 -3.53
C GLY A 26 -0.18 9.49 -3.63
N SER A 27 0.35 9.07 -2.49
CA SER A 27 1.12 7.84 -2.34
C SER A 27 0.83 7.19 -1.00
N VAL A 28 0.89 5.87 -0.93
CA VAL A 28 0.66 5.11 0.30
C VAL A 28 1.82 4.14 0.51
N PRO A 29 2.60 4.29 1.59
CA PRO A 29 3.59 3.29 1.96
C PRO A 29 2.90 2.10 2.64
N VAL A 30 3.35 0.89 2.32
CA VAL A 30 2.92 -0.37 2.93
C VAL A 30 4.15 -1.06 3.48
N ASN A 31 4.09 -1.48 4.74
CA ASN A 31 5.20 -2.10 5.46
C ASN A 31 4.93 -3.59 5.70
N LEU A 32 5.98 -4.40 5.59
CA LEU A 32 6.01 -5.83 5.82
C LEU A 32 7.13 -6.15 6.80
N SER A 33 6.78 -6.82 7.90
CA SER A 33 7.77 -7.28 8.87
C SER A 33 7.48 -8.71 9.31
N PRO A 34 8.40 -9.67 9.08
CA PRO A 34 9.69 -9.53 8.38
C PRO A 34 9.54 -9.23 6.87
N ALA A 35 10.66 -8.96 6.17
CA ALA A 35 10.66 -8.79 4.71
C ALA A 35 10.12 -10.04 4.00
N SER A 36 9.40 -9.84 2.91
CA SER A 36 8.77 -10.92 2.15
C SER A 36 8.52 -10.51 0.70
N ASP A 37 8.47 -11.50 -0.19
CA ASP A 37 8.00 -11.33 -1.57
C ASP A 37 6.49 -11.57 -1.66
N GLY A 38 5.82 -11.00 -2.67
CA GLY A 38 4.40 -11.25 -2.88
C GLY A 38 3.82 -10.46 -4.03
N SER A 39 2.50 -10.33 -4.03
CA SER A 39 1.77 -9.43 -4.92
C SER A 39 0.73 -8.64 -4.16
N TYR A 40 0.41 -7.44 -4.64
CA TYR A 40 -0.71 -6.66 -4.12
C TYR A 40 -1.64 -6.23 -5.24
N THR A 41 -2.92 -6.05 -4.92
CA THR A 41 -3.92 -5.44 -5.80
C THR A 41 -4.46 -4.18 -5.15
N VAL A 42 -4.85 -3.21 -5.96
CA VAL A 42 -5.48 -1.97 -5.50
C VAL A 42 -6.91 -1.95 -6.03
N ASN A 43 -7.91 -1.91 -5.14
CA ASN A 43 -9.34 -1.99 -5.46
C ASN A 43 -9.70 -3.18 -6.37
N GLY A 44 -9.04 -4.33 -6.18
CA GLY A 44 -9.25 -5.51 -7.03
C GLY A 44 -8.75 -5.35 -8.48
N GLY A 45 -7.91 -4.34 -8.75
CA GLY A 45 -7.25 -4.15 -10.03
C GLY A 45 -6.15 -5.17 -10.32
N SER A 46 -5.28 -4.85 -11.27
CA SER A 46 -4.17 -5.73 -11.65
C SER A 46 -3.23 -6.01 -10.47
N ALA A 47 -2.86 -7.28 -10.32
CA ALA A 47 -1.87 -7.69 -9.33
C ALA A 47 -0.49 -7.18 -9.73
N VAL A 48 0.17 -6.50 -8.79
CA VAL A 48 1.53 -5.98 -8.92
C VAL A 48 2.44 -6.79 -8.01
N SER A 49 3.48 -7.38 -8.59
CA SER A 49 4.47 -8.15 -7.85
C SER A 49 5.43 -7.23 -7.11
N PHE A 50 5.79 -7.56 -5.88
CA PHE A 50 6.84 -6.90 -5.11
C PHE A 50 7.81 -7.96 -4.56
N SER A 51 9.09 -7.60 -4.44
CA SER A 51 10.14 -8.52 -4.00
C SER A 51 10.97 -7.92 -2.86
N SER A 52 11.22 -8.74 -1.83
CA SER A 52 12.22 -8.65 -0.76
C SER A 52 12.39 -7.28 -0.09
N GLY A 53 11.31 -6.50 -0.09
CA GLY A 53 11.22 -5.25 0.65
C GLY A 53 10.60 -5.45 2.02
N THR A 54 11.05 -4.68 3.00
CA THR A 54 10.27 -4.41 4.22
C THR A 54 9.18 -3.36 3.99
N THR A 55 9.25 -2.64 2.87
CA THR A 55 8.32 -1.55 2.56
C THR A 55 8.21 -1.40 1.04
N PHE A 56 7.01 -1.12 0.54
CA PHE A 56 6.78 -0.66 -0.83
C PHE A 56 5.80 0.52 -0.83
N THR A 57 5.82 1.34 -1.87
CA THR A 57 4.95 2.52 -1.97
C THR A 57 4.03 2.40 -3.17
N VAL A 58 2.73 2.50 -2.93
CA VAL A 58 1.72 2.61 -3.98
C VAL A 58 1.55 4.08 -4.32
N SER A 59 2.10 4.51 -5.45
CA SER A 59 1.99 5.89 -5.95
C SER A 59 0.98 5.97 -7.09
N GLY A 60 0.56 7.19 -7.42
CA GLY A 60 -0.39 7.41 -8.52
C GLY A 60 -1.85 7.23 -8.11
N LEU A 61 -2.15 7.36 -6.82
CA LEU A 61 -3.50 7.26 -6.28
C LEU A 61 -4.13 8.65 -6.26
N ALA A 62 -5.27 8.84 -6.93
CA ALA A 62 -6.07 10.07 -6.81
C ALA A 62 -6.66 10.19 -5.39
N ALA A 63 -7.37 11.28 -5.10
CA ALA A 63 -8.11 11.34 -3.84
C ALA A 63 -9.24 10.31 -3.81
N GLY A 64 -9.32 9.57 -2.70
CA GLY A 64 -10.31 8.53 -2.51
C GLY A 64 -9.87 7.49 -1.48
N THR A 65 -10.80 6.58 -1.19
CA THR A 65 -10.51 5.41 -0.37
C THR A 65 -10.07 4.26 -1.28
N TYR A 66 -8.95 3.64 -0.91
CA TYR A 66 -8.34 2.51 -1.62
C TYR A 66 -8.26 1.30 -0.71
N THR A 67 -8.68 0.17 -1.26
CA THR A 67 -8.51 -1.15 -0.65
C THR A 67 -7.29 -1.82 -1.26
N ILE A 68 -6.25 -2.05 -0.48
CA ILE A 68 -5.02 -2.71 -0.92
C ILE A 68 -5.03 -4.12 -0.34
N ASP A 69 -5.13 -5.13 -1.21
CA ASP A 69 -5.05 -6.53 -0.83
C ASP A 69 -3.64 -7.04 -1.11
N VAL A 70 -2.87 -7.28 -0.04
CA VAL A 70 -1.48 -7.71 -0.11
C VAL A 70 -1.40 -9.20 0.16
N THR A 71 -0.88 -9.98 -0.78
CA THR A 71 -0.72 -11.43 -0.68
C THR A 71 0.77 -11.77 -0.69
N PRO A 72 1.40 -11.92 0.49
CA PRO A 72 2.77 -12.43 0.56
C PRO A 72 2.83 -13.88 0.06
N THR A 73 3.97 -14.27 -0.50
CA THR A 73 4.19 -15.59 -1.10
C THR A 73 4.06 -16.67 -0.02
N GLY A 74 3.12 -17.60 -0.21
CA GLY A 74 2.85 -18.65 0.78
C GLY A 74 2.02 -18.19 1.98
N CYS A 75 1.40 -17.01 1.92
CA CYS A 75 0.58 -16.43 2.98
C CYS A 75 -0.80 -16.04 2.49
N SER A 76 -1.70 -15.82 3.44
CA SER A 76 -3.03 -15.29 3.15
C SER A 76 -2.98 -13.81 2.78
N ALA A 77 -3.93 -13.37 1.96
CA ALA A 77 -4.11 -11.96 1.64
C ALA A 77 -4.45 -11.16 2.91
N THR A 78 -3.81 -10.01 3.07
CA THR A 78 -4.12 -9.02 4.10
C THR A 78 -4.73 -7.80 3.42
N GLN A 79 -5.96 -7.47 3.80
CA GLN A 79 -6.67 -6.30 3.31
C GLN A 79 -6.30 -5.07 4.14
N LEU A 80 -5.92 -4.00 3.46
CA LEU A 80 -5.64 -2.69 4.04
C LEU A 80 -6.57 -1.66 3.43
N VAL A 81 -7.16 -0.81 4.27
CA VAL A 81 -7.99 0.31 3.80
C VAL A 81 -7.23 1.60 4.08
N VAL A 82 -6.97 2.37 3.03
CA VAL A 82 -6.24 3.64 3.11
C VAL A 82 -7.05 4.73 2.43
N THR A 83 -6.98 5.94 2.96
CA THR A 83 -7.65 7.10 2.35
C THR A 83 -6.60 8.10 1.97
N VAL A 84 -6.60 8.49 0.70
CA VAL A 84 -5.77 9.56 0.15
C VAL A 84 -6.66 10.78 0.00
N ASN A 85 -6.27 11.90 0.59
CA ASN A 85 -6.99 13.15 0.44
C ASN A 85 -6.32 14.04 -0.61
N GLU A 86 -7.06 15.03 -1.10
CA GLU A 86 -6.52 16.14 -1.89
C GLU A 86 -7.20 17.44 -1.45
N PRO A 87 -6.57 18.61 -1.68
CA PRO A 87 -7.20 19.89 -1.43
C PRO A 87 -8.44 20.09 -2.32
N ALA A 88 -9.55 20.57 -1.74
CA ALA A 88 -10.84 20.78 -2.40
C ALA A 88 -10.88 21.99 -3.38
N GLN A 89 -9.83 22.80 -3.43
CA GLN A 89 -9.64 23.96 -4.31
C GLN A 89 -8.20 23.95 -4.84
N PRO A 90 -7.85 24.68 -5.91
CA PRO A 90 -6.52 24.56 -6.50
C PRO A 90 -5.45 25.17 -5.57
N PRO A 91 -4.39 24.40 -5.23
CA PRO A 91 -3.08 25.02 -5.38
C PRO A 91 -2.00 24.05 -5.90
N CYS A 92 -1.55 24.26 -7.14
CA CYS A 92 -0.13 24.54 -7.33
C CYS A 92 0.01 25.80 -8.19
N LEU A 93 0.30 26.93 -7.55
CA LEU A 93 1.06 28.02 -8.15
C LEU A 93 2.48 27.82 -7.62
N HIS A 94 3.41 27.45 -8.51
CA HIS A 94 4.83 27.70 -8.27
C HIS A 94 5.07 29.20 -8.49
#